data_AF-A0AAW6BCQ3-F1
#
_entry.id   AF-A0AAW6BCQ3-F1
#
_cell.length_a   1.000
_cell.length_b   1.000
_cell.length_c   1.000
_cell.angle_alpha   90.00
_cell.angle_beta   90.00
_cell.angle_gamma   90.00
#
_symmetry.space_group_name_H-M   'P 1'
#
loop_
_entity.id
_entity.type
_entity.pdbx_description
1 polymer ?
#
loop_
_entity_poly.entity_id
_entity_poly.type
_entity_poly.pdbx_seq_one_letter_code
_entity_poly.pdbx_strand_id
1 'polypeptide(L)' 'MSISLQKRQLPYQPDAAINYFAPISNQSWAMLLHSGAANHPHNRFDILVAEPRMLRIYYAPVFPVVLLPELLKSEQWK' A
#
# COMPACT_ATOMS: atom_id res chain seq x y z
N MET A 1 -12.99 -16.87 21.54
CA MET A 1 -12.24 -15.72 22.06
C MET A 1 -12.86 -14.45 21.50
N SER A 2 -13.41 -13.57 22.33
CA SER A 2 -13.89 -12.25 21.89
C SER A 2 -12.69 -11.30 21.82
N ILE A 3 -12.40 -10.76 20.64
CA ILE A 3 -11.40 -9.70 20.48
C ILE A 3 -12.15 -8.37 20.65
N SER A 4 -11.73 -7.57 21.62
CA SER A 4 -12.23 -6.21 21.82
C SER A 4 -11.16 -5.21 21.37
N LEU A 5 -11.60 -4.14 20.70
CA LEU A 5 -10.71 -3.07 20.26
C LEU A 5 -10.22 -2.27 21.46
N GLN A 6 -8.90 -2.16 21.62
CA GLN A 6 -8.30 -1.28 22.61
C GLN A 6 -7.94 0.07 21.98
N LYS A 7 -8.31 1.16 22.66
CA LYS A 7 -7.98 2.53 22.26
C LYS A 7 -7.09 3.16 23.33
N ARG A 8 -5.97 3.74 22.91
CA ARG A 8 -5.07 4.53 23.77
C ARG A 8 -4.84 5.89 23.11
N GLN A 9 -4.93 6.95 23.90
CA GLN A 9 -4.55 8.29 23.46
C GLN A 9 -3.07 8.52 23.78
N LEU A 10 -2.33 9.05 22.81
CA LEU A 10 -0.93 9.43 22.95
C LEU A 10 -0.83 10.96 22.99
N PRO A 11 0.23 11.53 23.62
CA PRO A 11 0.52 12.95 23.51
C PRO A 11 0.63 13.37 22.05
N TYR A 12 0.01 14.50 21.70
CA TYR A 12 0.07 15.04 20.34
C TYR A 12 1.50 15.52 20.04
N GLN A 13 2.02 15.11 18.88
CA GLN A 13 3.22 15.66 18.27
C GLN A 13 2.99 15.77 16.76
N PRO A 14 3.37 16.89 16.10
CA PRO A 14 3.12 17.07 14.66
C PRO A 14 3.78 16.00 13.77
N ASP A 15 4.90 15.46 14.21
CA ASP A 15 5.74 14.46 13.52
C ASP A 15 5.55 13.04 14.06
N ALA A 16 4.54 12.81 14.92
CA ALA A 16 4.29 11.54 15.58
C ALA A 16 4.26 10.36 14.59
N ALA A 17 3.59 10.53 13.45
CA ALA A 17 3.44 9.47 12.45
C ALA A 17 4.80 8.97 11.92
N ILE A 18 5.70 9.90 11.59
CA ILE A 18 7.04 9.59 11.08
C ILE A 18 7.90 8.98 12.20
N ASN A 19 7.85 9.57 13.40
CA ASN A 19 8.62 9.11 14.55
C ASN A 19 8.26 7.68 14.97
N TYR A 20 6.97 7.33 14.96
CA TYR A 20 6.53 5.96 15.26
C TYR A 20 6.80 4.98 14.12
N PHE A 21 6.79 5.43 12.86
CA PHE A 21 7.06 4.57 11.71
C PHE A 21 8.55 4.26 11.51
N ALA A 22 9.43 5.23 11.73
CA ALA A 22 10.87 5.09 11.50
C ALA A 22 11.49 3.78 12.05
N PRO A 23 11.28 3.39 13.32
CA PRO A 23 11.87 2.16 13.86
C PRO A 23 11.31 0.87 13.26
N ILE A 24 10.12 0.90 12.68
CA ILE A 24 9.44 -0.30 12.12
C ILE A 24 9.38 -0.30 10.59
N SER A 25 9.94 0.73 9.94
CA SER A 25 9.89 0.92 8.48
C SER A 25 10.43 -0.25 7.67
N ASN A 26 11.40 -0.99 8.23
CA ASN A 26 12.00 -2.18 7.60
C ASN A 26 11.21 -3.47 7.84
N GLN A 27 10.14 -3.45 8.64
CA GLN A 27 9.33 -4.63 8.89
C GLN A 27 8.43 -4.91 7.69
N SER A 28 8.32 -6.19 7.32
CA SER A 28 7.42 -6.62 6.24
C SER A 28 6.00 -6.12 6.50
N TRP A 29 5.42 -5.43 5.51
CA TRP A 29 4.05 -4.93 5.55
C TRP A 29 3.76 -3.84 6.58
N ALA A 30 4.79 -3.21 7.16
CA ALA A 30 4.63 -1.93 7.83
C ALA A 30 4.26 -0.87 6.78
N MET A 31 3.18 -0.15 7.01
CA MET A 31 2.65 0.84 6.06
C MET A 31 2.33 2.14 6.77
N LEU A 32 2.78 3.24 6.18
CA LEU A 32 2.45 4.60 6.58
C LEU A 32 1.71 5.29 5.44
N LEU A 33 0.45 5.67 5.66
CA LEU A 33 -0.28 6.59 4.81
C LEU A 33 -0.14 7.97 5.43
N HIS A 34 0.79 8.76 4.89
CA HIS A 34 1.08 10.09 5.39
C HIS A 34 0.34 11.16 4.57
N SER A 35 -0.29 12.08 5.28
CA SER A 35 -0.90 13.29 4.74
C SER A 35 0.12 14.23 4.08
N GLY A 36 1.39 14.18 4.46
CA GLY A 36 2.41 15.05 3.85
C GLY A 36 2.26 16.52 4.23
N ALA A 37 1.59 16.81 5.35
CA ALA A 37 1.38 18.17 5.88
C ALA A 37 0.75 19.18 4.89
N ALA A 38 0.10 18.71 3.82
CA ALA A 38 -0.60 19.59 2.89
C ALA A 38 -1.74 20.30 3.62
N ASN A 39 -1.80 21.63 3.48
CA ASN A 39 -2.87 22.46 4.01
C ASN A 39 -4.15 22.29 3.15
N HIS A 40 -4.77 21.12 3.26
CA HIS A 40 -5.98 20.76 2.53
C HIS A 40 -6.99 20.08 3.47
N PRO A 41 -8.30 20.42 3.40
CA PRO A 41 -9.33 19.88 4.30
C PRO A 41 -9.45 18.34 4.31
N HIS A 42 -8.99 17.68 3.24
CA HIS A 42 -9.02 16.22 3.11
C HIS A 42 -7.74 15.53 3.60
N ASN A 43 -6.80 16.26 4.18
CA ASN A 43 -5.47 15.78 4.52
C ASN A 43 -5.22 15.70 6.04
N ARG A 44 -6.26 15.31 6.80
CA ARG A 44 -6.32 15.52 8.25
C ARG A 44 -5.74 14.39 9.08
N PHE A 45 -5.39 13.26 8.47
CA PHE A 45 -4.99 12.05 9.20
C PHE A 45 -3.77 11.40 8.59
N ASP A 46 -2.88 10.98 9.46
CA ASP A 46 -1.87 9.97 9.18
C ASP A 46 -2.33 8.62 9.73
N ILE A 47 -2.12 7.55 8.97
CA ILE A 47 -2.49 6.19 9.37
C ILE A 47 -1.25 5.31 9.30
N LEU A 48 -0.91 4.68 10.42
CA LEU A 48 0.17 3.70 10.55
C LEU A 48 -0.42 2.32 10.83
N VAL A 49 0.04 1.31 10.09
CA VAL A 49 -0.34 -0.10 10.29
C VAL A 49 0.92 -0.97 10.28
N ALA A 50 0.94 -1.97 11.17
CA ALA A 50 1.98 -3.00 11.23
C ALA A 50 1.36 -4.34 11.67
N GLU A 51 2.10 -5.43 11.52
CA GLU A 51 1.72 -6.77 11.97
C GLU A 51 0.32 -7.23 11.50
N PRO A 52 0.07 -7.29 10.17
CA PRO A 52 -1.25 -7.65 9.66
C PRO A 52 -1.64 -9.09 10.04
N ARG A 53 -2.91 -9.29 10.43
CA ARG A 53 -3.46 -10.62 10.73
C ARG A 53 -3.82 -11.43 9.48
N MET A 54 -4.01 -10.74 8.35
CA MET A 54 -4.30 -11.33 7.04
C MET A 54 -3.67 -10.44 5.98
N LEU A 55 -2.96 -11.06 5.03
CA LEU A 55 -2.42 -10.40 3.85
C LEU A 55 -3.07 -11.01 2.61
N ARG A 56 -3.49 -10.16 1.67
CA ARG A 56 -4.04 -10.60 0.38
C ARG A 56 -3.20 -10.02 -0.75
N ILE A 57 -2.51 -10.88 -1.48
CA ILE A 57 -1.71 -10.53 -2.66
C ILE A 57 -2.43 -11.10 -3.88
N TYR A 58 -2.56 -10.30 -4.93
CA TYR A 58 -3.06 -10.72 -6.23
C TYR A 58 -1.91 -10.75 -7.23
N TYR A 59 -1.82 -11.85 -7.99
CA TYR A 59 -0.92 -11.95 -9.13
C TYR A 59 -1.75 -11.77 -10.39
N ALA A 60 -1.35 -10.83 -11.26
CA ALA A 60 -1.90 -10.79 -12.61
C ALA A 60 -1.41 -12.03 -13.38
N PRO A 61 -2.25 -12.67 -14.22
CA PRO A 61 -1.76 -13.69 -15.12
C PRO A 61 -0.76 -13.05 -16.07
N VAL A 62 0.48 -13.53 -16.04
CA VAL A 62 1.43 -13.24 -17.10
C VAL A 62 0.87 -13.90 -18.35
N PHE A 63 0.26 -13.13 -19.25
CA PHE A 63 -0.04 -13.63 -20.58
C PHE A 63 1.29 -13.80 -21.30
N PRO A 64 1.75 -15.03 -21.63
CA PRO A 64 2.83 -15.14 -22.58
C PRO A 64 2.29 -14.59 -23.89
N VAL A 65 2.86 -13.48 -24.37
CA VAL A 65 2.70 -13.06 -25.76
C VAL A 65 3.39 -14.13 -26.60
N VAL A 66 2.66 -15.20 -26.92
CA VAL A 66 3.06 -16.12 -27.97
C VAL A 66 2.80 -15.36 -29.26
N LEU A 67 3.84 -14.77 -29.84
CA LEU A 67 3.82 -14.34 -31.22
C LEU A 67 3.59 -15.60 -32.07
N LEU A 68 2.32 -15.93 -32.35
CA LEU A 68 2.00 -16.91 -33.36
C LEU A 68 2.59 -16.36 -34.67
N PRO A 69 3.50 -17.08 -35.35
CA PRO A 69 4.11 -16.62 -36.60
C PRO A 69 3.08 -16.28 -37.69
N GLU A 70 1.84 -16.74 -37.52
CA GLU A 70 0.74 -16.54 -38.46
C GLU A 70 0.18 -15.11 -38.47
N LEU A 71 0.31 -14.36 -37.37
CA LEU A 71 -0.15 -12.96 -37.30
C LEU A 71 0.82 -11.95 -37.97
N LEU A 72 2.07 -12.36 -38.23
CA LEU A 72 3.04 -11.53 -38.98
C LEU A 72 2.75 -11.54 -40.50
N LYS A 73 1.91 -12.44 -41.01
CA LYS A 73 1.59 -12.51 -42.44
C LYS A 73 0.44 -11.60 -42.87
N SER A 74 -0.31 -11.00 -41.94
CA SER A 74 -1.47 -10.16 -42.27
C SER A 74 -1.18 -8.66 -42.41
N GLU A 75 0.06 -8.20 -42.19
CA GLU A 75 0.44 -6.80 -42.46
C GLU A 75 0.88 -6.56 -43.92
N GLN A 76 0.23 -7.20 -44.89
CA GLN A 76 0.26 -6.74 -46.28
C GLN A 76 -0.88 -5.74 -46.50
N TRP A 77 -0.63 -4.51 -46.06
CA TRP A 77 -1.49 -3.36 -46.31
C TRP A 77 -1.63 -3.12 -47.83
N LYS A 78 -2.88 -3.14 -48.32
CA LYS A 78 -3.29 -2.46 -49.54
C LYS A 78 -3.55 -0.99 -49.24
#